data_AF-A0A3P7J994-F1
#
_entry.id   AF-A0A3P7J994-F1
#
_cell.length_a   1.000
_cell.length_b   1.000
_cell.length_c   1.000
_cell.angle_alpha   90.00
_cell.angle_beta   90.00
_cell.angle_gamma   90.00
#
_symmetry.space_group_name_H-M   'P 1'
#
loop_
_entity.id
_entity.type
_entity.pdbx_description
1 polymer ?
#
loop_
_entity_poly.entity_id
_entity_poly.type
_entity_poly.pdbx_seq_one_letter_code
_entity_poly.pdbx_strand_id
1 'polypeptide(L)'
;MSGRIAKGLVERISQVMGGTCPHHCHDPSPIAVARLSGGGATPDNAFEMICSTIRFGKGVTSEIGYDVRQLGAKHTLIVTDKNVINTTAFK
;
A
#
# COMPACT_ATOMS: atom_id res chain seq x y z
N MET A 1 34.36 -41.89 -21.00
CA MET A 1 32.96 -42.02 -20.53
C MET A 1 32.61 -40.89 -19.57
N SER A 2 32.57 -39.64 -20.03
CA SER A 2 32.18 -38.48 -19.22
C SER A 2 31.47 -37.50 -20.14
N GLY A 3 30.21 -37.14 -19.83
CA GLY A 3 29.44 -36.20 -20.65
C GLY A 3 27.95 -36.50 -20.82
N ARG A 4 27.40 -37.57 -20.25
CA ARG A 4 25.96 -37.87 -20.37
C ARG A 4 25.08 -37.19 -19.31
N ILE A 5 25.63 -36.80 -18.15
CA ILE A 5 24.83 -36.21 -17.06
C ILE A 5 24.55 -34.71 -17.30
N ALA A 6 25.46 -33.99 -17.94
CA ALA A 6 25.30 -32.54 -18.17
C ALA A 6 24.23 -32.19 -19.23
N LYS A 7 23.92 -33.10 -20.17
CA LYS A 7 22.90 -32.84 -21.19
C LYS A 7 21.47 -32.84 -20.62
N GLY A 8 21.15 -33.73 -19.68
CA GLY A 8 19.81 -33.85 -19.13
C GLY A 8 19.37 -32.67 -18.26
N LEU A 9 20.30 -31.94 -17.64
CA LEU A 9 20.01 -30.75 -16.84
C LEU A 9 19.72 -29.53 -17.75
N VAL A 10 20.49 -29.38 -18.83
CA VAL A 10 20.35 -28.27 -19.78
C VAL A 10 19.07 -28.44 -20.62
N GLU A 11 18.72 -29.66 -21.01
CA GLU A 11 17.42 -29.95 -21.67
C GLU A 11 16.23 -29.54 -20.80
N ARG A 12 16.28 -29.80 -19.49
CA ARG A 12 15.21 -29.43 -18.53
C ARG A 12 15.05 -27.93 -18.33
N ILE A 13 16.14 -27.17 -18.43
CA ILE A 13 16.09 -25.69 -18.38
C ILE A 13 15.55 -25.12 -19.70
N SER A 14 15.88 -25.76 -20.83
CA SER A 14 15.42 -25.31 -22.16
C SER A 14 13.92 -25.49 -22.40
N GLN A 15 13.27 -26.45 -21.72
CA GLN A 15 11.83 -26.65 -21.79
C GLN A 15 10.99 -25.64 -21.00
N VAL A 16 11.63 -24.82 -20.15
CA VAL A 16 10.92 -23.75 -19.40
C VAL A 16 10.56 -22.56 -20.28
N MET A 17 11.13 -22.47 -21.48
CA MET A 17 10.98 -21.29 -22.37
C MET A 17 9.97 -21.50 -23.52
N GLY A 18 9.30 -22.66 -23.59
CA GLY A 18 8.28 -22.97 -24.60
C GLY A 18 6.88 -22.94 -24.00
N GLY A 19 6.09 -21.93 -24.36
CA GLY A 19 4.91 -21.51 -23.60
C GLY A 19 3.77 -22.53 -23.46
N THR A 20 3.01 -22.35 -22.38
CA THR A 20 1.60 -22.72 -22.30
C THR A 20 0.90 -21.74 -21.35
N CYS A 21 -0.25 -21.24 -21.82
CA CYS A 21 -1.09 -20.29 -21.11
C CYS A 21 -1.78 -20.95 -19.90
N PRO A 22 -2.26 -20.16 -18.92
CA PRO A 22 -2.79 -20.65 -17.64
C PRO A 22 -3.99 -21.61 -17.71
N HIS A 23 -4.56 -21.85 -18.91
CA HIS A 23 -5.73 -22.69 -19.10
C HIS A 23 -5.43 -24.12 -19.59
N HIS A 24 -4.18 -24.46 -19.93
CA HIS A 24 -3.83 -25.83 -20.31
C HIS A 24 -2.47 -26.26 -19.74
N CYS A 25 -2.40 -26.44 -18.41
CA CYS A 25 -1.36 -27.24 -17.77
C CYS A 25 -1.88 -28.66 -17.51
N HIS A 26 -1.62 -29.59 -18.43
CA HIS A 26 -1.59 -31.00 -18.05
C HIS A 26 -0.20 -31.27 -17.47
N ASP A 27 -0.14 -31.47 -16.15
CA ASP A 27 1.09 -31.74 -15.41
C ASP A 27 1.29 -33.28 -15.38
N PRO A 28 2.30 -33.86 -16.05
CA PRO A 28 2.54 -35.30 -16.01
C PRO A 28 3.44 -35.71 -14.85
N SER A 29 3.71 -34.81 -13.89
CA SER A 29 4.56 -35.13 -12.74
C SER A 29 3.81 -36.02 -11.73
N PRO A 30 4.44 -37.07 -11.17
CA PRO A 30 3.83 -37.92 -10.14
C PRO A 30 3.74 -37.21 -8.78
N ILE A 31 4.18 -35.96 -8.69
CA ILE A 31 4.21 -35.18 -7.45
C ILE A 31 3.21 -34.05 -7.62
N ALA A 32 1.98 -34.29 -7.16
CA ALA A 32 0.96 -33.28 -7.05
C ALA A 32 1.36 -32.27 -5.96
N VAL A 33 1.94 -31.14 -6.38
CA VAL A 33 2.08 -29.99 -5.48
C VAL A 33 0.69 -29.38 -5.33
N ALA A 34 0.12 -29.50 -4.12
CA ALA A 34 -1.19 -28.94 -3.83
C ALA A 34 -1.18 -27.43 -4.15
N ARG A 35 -1.91 -27.04 -5.19
CA ARG A 35 -2.24 -25.63 -5.39
C ARG A 35 -3.17 -25.24 -4.26
N LEU A 36 -2.74 -24.28 -3.43
CA LEU A 36 -3.59 -23.65 -2.43
C LEU A 36 -4.79 -23.03 -3.15
N SER A 37 -5.87 -23.79 -3.22
CA SER A 37 -7.15 -23.35 -3.75
C SER A 37 -7.70 -22.27 -2.83
N GLY A 38 -7.94 -21.10 -3.40
CA GLY A 38 -8.40 -19.91 -2.70
C GLY A 38 -9.58 -20.17 -1.77
N GLY A 39 -9.36 -19.95 -0.47
CA GLY A 39 -10.41 -19.84 0.52
C GLY A 39 -10.67 -18.35 0.78
N GLY A 40 -11.69 -17.79 0.13
CA GLY A 40 -12.25 -16.46 0.39
C GLY A 40 -11.26 -15.31 0.18
N ALA A 41 -11.20 -14.75 -1.03
CA ALA A 41 -10.52 -13.48 -1.25
C ALA A 41 -11.24 -12.39 -0.43
N THR A 42 -10.75 -12.14 0.78
CA THR A 42 -11.07 -10.91 1.50
C THR A 42 -10.61 -9.76 0.63
N PRO A 43 -11.40 -8.69 0.46
CA PRO A 43 -11.00 -7.56 -0.35
C PRO A 43 -9.63 -7.03 0.12
N ASP A 44 -8.69 -6.95 -0.82
CA ASP A 44 -7.36 -6.39 -0.59
C ASP A 44 -7.50 -4.85 -0.58
N ASN A 45 -7.59 -4.28 0.62
CA ASN A 45 -7.83 -2.85 0.81
C ASN A 45 -6.52 -2.17 1.19
N ALA A 46 -6.13 -1.16 0.42
CA ALA A 46 -5.05 -0.23 0.78
C ALA A 46 -5.67 1.11 1.20
N PHE A 47 -5.32 1.59 2.40
CA PHE A 47 -5.70 2.91 2.89
C PHE A 47 -4.49 3.83 2.84
N GLU A 48 -4.61 4.94 2.12
CA GLU A 48 -3.62 6.02 2.12
C GLU A 48 -4.13 7.17 2.98
N MET A 49 -3.30 7.63 3.91
CA MET A 49 -3.54 8.82 4.71
C MET A 49 -2.36 9.76 4.57
N ILE A 50 -2.60 10.94 3.98
CA ILE A 50 -1.63 12.03 3.98
C ILE A 50 -1.55 12.58 5.42
N CYS A 51 -0.34 12.90 5.89
CA CYS A 51 -0.13 13.49 7.20
C CYS A 51 -0.95 14.79 7.36
N SER A 52 -2.03 14.73 8.12
CA SER A 52 -2.84 15.88 8.50
C SER A 52 -2.74 16.12 9.99
N THR A 53 -2.57 17.38 10.39
CA THR A 53 -2.59 17.76 11.80
C THR A 53 -4.05 17.84 12.25
N ILE A 54 -4.51 16.83 12.99
CA ILE A 54 -5.86 16.79 13.57
C ILE A 54 -5.72 16.94 15.09
N ARG A 55 -6.35 17.97 15.65
CA ARG A 55 -6.44 18.17 17.10
C ARG A 55 -7.90 18.35 17.50
N PHE A 56 -8.29 17.72 18.61
CA PHE A 56 -9.66 17.76 19.11
C PHE A 56 -9.67 17.93 20.63
N GLY A 57 -10.50 18.84 21.11
CA GLY A 57 -10.64 19.11 22.54
C GLY A 57 -11.16 20.51 22.81
N LYS A 58 -11.65 20.72 24.03
CA LYS A 58 -12.04 22.05 24.49
C LYS A 58 -10.80 22.95 24.55
N GLY A 59 -10.85 24.11 23.89
CA GLY A 59 -9.74 25.08 23.91
C GLY A 59 -8.67 24.86 22.83
N VAL A 60 -8.81 23.84 21.98
CA VAL A 60 -7.80 23.49 20.96
C VAL A 60 -7.49 24.64 19.99
N THR A 61 -8.46 25.52 19.70
CA THR A 61 -8.22 26.68 18.83
C THR A 61 -7.19 27.64 19.42
N SER A 62 -7.07 27.72 20.74
CA SER A 62 -6.05 28.56 21.41
C SER A 62 -4.62 28.06 21.17
N GLU A 63 -4.45 26.80 20.76
CA GLU A 63 -3.14 26.19 20.51
C GLU A 63 -2.65 26.38 19.08
N ILE A 64 -3.51 26.85 18.15
CA ILE A 64 -3.18 26.96 16.72
C ILE A 64 -1.96 27.86 16.47
N GLY A 65 -1.76 28.87 17.32
CA GLY A 65 -0.59 29.76 17.23
C GLY A 65 0.73 29.02 17.43
N TYR A 66 0.75 27.99 18.28
CA TYR A 66 1.94 27.15 18.48
C TYR A 66 2.23 26.31 17.23
N ASP A 67 1.19 25.81 16.56
CA ASP A 67 1.35 25.03 15.32
C ASP A 67 1.88 25.90 14.18
N VAL A 68 1.35 27.12 14.03
CA VAL A 68 1.86 28.10 13.05
C VAL A 68 3.34 28.43 13.31
N ARG A 69 3.73 28.58 14.59
CA ARG A 69 5.12 28.79 14.98
C ARG A 69 5.99 27.58 14.66
N GLN A 70 5.51 26.37 14.96
CA GLN A 70 6.22 25.12 14.67
C GLN A 70 6.45 24.93 13.16
N LEU A 71 5.52 25.39 12.32
CA LEU A 71 5.65 25.41 10.87
C LEU A 71 6.64 26.49 10.36
N GLY A 72 7.15 27.36 11.23
CA GLY A 72 8.06 28.45 10.86
C GLY A 72 7.41 29.56 10.04
N ALA A 73 6.07 29.65 10.03
CA ALA A 73 5.34 30.63 9.25
C ALA A 73 5.49 32.04 9.86
N LYS A 74 5.87 33.02 9.02
CA LYS A 74 6.01 34.44 9.42
C LYS A 74 4.79 35.29 9.11
N HIS A 75 4.04 34.90 8.08
CA HIS A 75 2.83 35.57 7.63
C HIS A 75 1.75 34.51 7.43
N THR A 76 0.67 34.62 8.19
CA THR A 76 -0.43 33.66 8.19
C THR A 76 -1.72 34.39 7.91
N LEU A 77 -2.46 33.94 6.89
CA LEU A 77 -3.80 34.44 6.59
C LEU A 77 -4.82 33.58 7.33
N ILE A 78 -5.69 34.23 8.10
CA ILE A 78 -6.84 33.60 8.73
C ILE A 78 -8.06 33.90 7.86
N VAL A 79 -8.71 32.84 7.37
CA VAL A 79 -9.94 32.94 6.59
C VAL A 79 -11.08 32.41 7.45
N THR A 80 -12.12 33.23 7.65
CA THR A 80 -13.29 32.89 8.47
C THR A 80 -14.52 33.61 7.93
N ASP A 81 -15.72 33.08 8.22
CA ASP A 81 -16.97 33.73 7.88
C ASP A 81 -17.53 34.58 9.04
N LYS A 82 -18.53 35.41 8.73
CA LYS A 82 -19.14 36.36 9.67
C LYS A 82 -19.81 35.71 10.89
N ASN A 83 -20.19 34.45 10.81
CA ASN A 83 -20.81 33.74 11.93
C ASN A 83 -19.74 33.14 12.84
N VAL A 84 -18.70 32.54 12.25
CA VAL A 84 -17.64 31.85 13.00
C VAL A 84 -16.74 32.82 13.78
N ILE A 85 -16.49 34.02 13.26
CA ILE A 85 -15.67 35.03 13.95
C ILE A 85 -16.24 35.48 15.31
N ASN A 86 -17.54 35.30 15.55
CA ASN A 86 -18.20 35.68 16.80
C ASN A 86 -18.16 34.57 17.87
N THR A 87 -17.55 33.43 17.58
CA THR A 87 -17.47 32.30 18.51
C THR A 87 -16.29 32.44 19.47
N THR A 88 -16.30 31.65 20.56
CA THR A 88 -15.19 31.57 21.52
C THR A 88 -13.86 31.15 20.89
N ALA A 89 -13.87 30.58 19.68
CA ALA A 89 -12.67 30.21 18.95
C ALA A 89 -11.80 31.42 18.56
N PHE A 90 -12.38 32.63 18.47
CA PHE A 90 -11.73 33.86 18.01
C PHE A 90 -11.71 34.99 19.06
N LYS A 91 -12.14 34.71 20.30
CA LYS A 91 -12.36 35.69 21.35
C LYS A 91 -11.39 35.50 22.50
#